data_AF-A0A8S3I5L1-F1
#
_entry.id   AF-A0A8S3I5L1-F1
#
_cell.length_a   1.000
_cell.length_b   1.000
_cell.length_c   1.000
_cell.angle_alpha   90.00
_cell.angle_beta   90.00
_cell.angle_gamma   90.00
#
_symmetry.space_group_name_H-M   'P 1'
#
loop_
_entity.id
_entity.type
_entity.pdbx_description
1 polymer ?
#
loop_
_entity_poly.entity_id
_entity_poly.type
_entity_poly.pdbx_seq_one_letter_code
_entity_poly.pdbx_strand_id
1 'polypeptide(L)' 'QVEYSPPPREIDRFDELVLEIEQRKQFLEQMTSLGKRKEYQQVISNEISDKIREMEHIDRQRSKALEKRLKEQQQ' A
#
# COMPACT_ATOMS: atom_id res chain seq x y z
N GLN A 1 17.19 -20.70 26.25
CA GLN A 1 16.30 -19.51 26.25
C GLN A 1 15.54 -19.57 24.95
N VAL A 2 14.22 -19.77 25.00
CA VAL A 2 13.39 -19.76 23.79
C VAL A 2 13.03 -18.30 23.54
N GLU A 3 13.52 -17.75 22.45
CA GLU A 3 13.26 -16.37 22.04
C GLU A 3 11.78 -16.23 21.72
N TYR A 4 11.05 -15.50 22.56
CA TYR A 4 9.66 -15.17 22.30
C TYR A 4 9.63 -14.15 21.16
N SER A 5 9.36 -14.61 19.93
CA SER A 5 8.89 -13.73 18.87
C SER A 5 7.41 -13.46 19.13
N PRO A 6 6.99 -12.22 19.45
CA PRO A 6 5.58 -11.91 19.44
C PRO A 6 5.00 -12.26 18.05
N PRO A 7 3.73 -12.68 17.98
CA PRO A 7 3.09 -12.90 16.69
C PRO A 7 3.23 -11.62 15.85
N PRO A 8 3.46 -11.74 14.53
CA PRO A 8 3.52 -10.56 13.67
C PRO A 8 2.27 -9.74 13.93
N ARG A 9 2.44 -8.46 14.31
CA ARG A 9 1.32 -7.53 14.32
C ARG A 9 0.77 -7.55 12.90
N GLU A 10 -0.50 -7.88 12.72
CA GLU A 10 -1.14 -7.79 11.40
C GLU A 10 -0.92 -6.36 10.90
N ILE A 11 -0.09 -6.21 9.87
CA ILE A 11 0.16 -4.92 9.25
C ILE A 11 -1.12 -4.55 8.51
N ASP A 12 -1.59 -3.33 8.69
CA ASP A 12 -2.78 -2.87 7.97
C ASP A 12 -2.49 -2.93 6.46
N ARG A 13 -3.42 -3.45 5.66
CA ARG A 13 -3.23 -3.56 4.20
C ARG A 13 -2.84 -2.22 3.55
N PHE A 14 -3.30 -1.10 4.12
CA PHE A 14 -2.91 0.23 3.68
C PHE A 14 -1.42 0.50 3.91
N ASP A 15 -0.89 0.10 5.07
CA ASP A 15 0.54 0.24 5.38
C ASP A 15 1.40 -0.66 4.50
N GLU A 16 0.93 -1.88 4.20
CA GLU A 16 1.60 -2.77 3.24
C GLU A 16 1.69 -2.13 1.85
N LEU A 17 0.59 -1.55 1.35
CA LEU A 17 0.56 -0.89 0.04
C LEU A 17 1.51 0.32 -0.03
N VAL A 18 1.63 1.09 1.06
CA VAL A 18 2.59 2.19 1.14
C VAL A 18 4.03 1.66 1.03
N LEU A 19 4.36 0.61 1.77
CA LEU A 19 5.68 -0.03 1.71
C LEU A 19 5.98 -0.57 0.31
N GLU A 20 5.02 -1.27 -0.29
CA GLU A 20 5.17 -1.81 -1.64
C GLU A 20 5.41 -0.70 -2.67
N ILE A 21 4.66 0.42 -2.61
CA ILE A 21 4.87 1.56 -3.51
C ILE A 21 6.28 2.13 -3.37
N GLU A 22 6.77 2.32 -2.15
CA GLU A 22 8.13 2.83 -1.92
C GLU A 22 9.19 1.86 -2.45
N GLN A 23 9.00 0.55 -2.26
CA GLN A 23 9.89 -0.46 -2.84
C GLN A 23 9.91 -0.40 -4.38
N ARG A 24 8.76 -0.20 -5.03
CA ARG A 24 8.70 -0.07 -6.50
C ARG A 24 9.36 1.21 -6.99
N LYS A 25 9.21 2.33 -6.27
CA LYS A 25 9.93 3.58 -6.58
C LYS A 25 11.44 3.39 -6.47
N GLN A 26 11.93 2.84 -5.36
CA GLN A 26 13.35 2.57 -5.15
C GLN A 26 13.92 1.63 -6.21
N PHE A 27 13.17 0.59 -6.59
CA PHE A 27 13.56 -0.30 -7.67
C PHE A 27 13.71 0.46 -9.00
N LEU A 28 12.77 1.35 -9.35
CA LEU A 28 12.86 2.14 -10.58
C LEU A 28 14.03 3.11 -10.55
N GLU A 29 14.34 3.71 -9.41
CA GLU A 29 15.53 4.56 -9.23
C GLU A 29 16.82 3.76 -9.46
N GLN A 30 16.92 2.56 -8.86
CA GLN A 30 18.04 1.66 -9.07
C GLN A 30 18.19 1.29 -10.55
N MET A 31 17.11 0.86 -11.22
CA MET A 31 17.15 0.54 -12.65
C MET A 31 17.47 1.75 -13.52
N THR A 32 17.03 2.94 -13.13
CA THR A 32 17.35 4.18 -13.83
C THR A 32 18.85 4.51 -13.71
N SER A 33 19.44 4.31 -12.54
CA SER A 33 20.88 4.50 -12.33
C SER A 33 21.75 3.57 -13.19
N LEU A 34 21.20 2.39 -13.54
CA LEU A 34 21.81 1.42 -14.44
C LEU A 34 21.50 1.67 -15.93
N GLY A 35 20.82 2.78 -16.26
CA GLY A 35 20.43 3.12 -17.63
C GLY A 35 19.20 2.37 -18.17
N LYS A 36 18.54 1.54 -17.37
CA LYS A 36 17.43 0.66 -17.77
C LYS A 36 16.04 1.28 -17.58
N ARG A 37 15.95 2.60 -17.43
CA ARG A 37 14.68 3.29 -17.16
C ARG A 37 13.58 2.95 -18.17
N LYS A 38 13.91 2.92 -19.46
CA LYS A 38 12.92 2.65 -20.54
C LYS A 38 12.31 1.26 -20.47
N GLU A 39 13.05 0.28 -19.95
CA GLU A 39 12.60 -1.11 -19.82
C GLU A 39 11.59 -1.28 -18.66
N TYR A 40 11.78 -0.54 -17.57
CA TYR A 40 11.00 -0.74 -16.34
C TYR A 40 9.96 0.33 -16.08
N GLN A 41 10.12 1.57 -16.57
CA GLN A 41 9.27 2.69 -16.20
C GLN A 41 7.77 2.40 -16.39
N GLN A 42 7.39 1.81 -17.53
CA GLN A 42 5.96 1.55 -17.79
C GLN A 42 5.38 0.49 -16.85
N VAL A 43 6.08 -0.62 -16.64
CA VAL A 43 5.63 -1.71 -15.78
C VAL A 43 5.52 -1.23 -14.33
N ILE A 44 6.53 -0.52 -13.84
CA ILE A 44 6.54 0.01 -12.47
C ILE A 44 5.44 1.05 -12.25
N SER A 45 5.24 1.98 -13.21
CA SER A 45 4.17 2.97 -13.10
C SER A 45 2.79 2.33 -13.06
N ASN A 46 2.56 1.27 -13.84
CA ASN A 46 1.30 0.54 -13.83
C ASN A 46 1.06 -0.11 -12.46
N GLU A 47 2.07 -0.79 -11.91
CA GLU A 47 1.95 -1.43 -10.60
C GLU A 47 1.75 -0.45 -9.44
N ILE A 48 2.38 0.73 -9.50
CA ILE A 48 2.13 1.81 -8.54
C ILE A 48 0.68 2.31 -8.68
N SER A 49 0.20 2.48 -9.91
CA SER A 49 -1.17 2.91 -10.17
C SER A 49 -2.20 1.90 -9.63
N ASP A 50 -1.94 0.61 -9.80
CA ASP A 50 -2.82 -0.44 -9.29
C ASP A 50 -2.87 -0.44 -7.75
N LYS A 51 -1.72 -0.28 -7.08
CA LYS A 51 -1.66 -0.15 -5.61
C LYS A 51 -2.39 1.10 -5.12
N ILE A 52 -2.29 2.23 -5.84
CA ILE A 52 -3.02 3.45 -5.50
C ILE A 52 -4.54 3.22 -5.58
N ARG A 53 -5.03 2.58 -6.65
CA ARG A 53 -6.46 2.26 -6.78
C ARG A 53 -6.95 1.35 -5.67
N GLU A 54 -6.12 0.41 -5.21
CA GLU A 54 -6.42 -0.44 -4.07
C GLU A 54 -6.54 0.37 -2.78
N MET A 55 -5.59 1.28 -2.50
CA MET A 55 -5.66 2.19 -1.34
C MET A 55 -6.94 3.05 -1.37
N GLU A 56 -7.29 3.60 -2.52
CA GLU A 56 -8.52 4.38 -2.67
C GLU A 56 -9.78 3.52 -2.42
N HIS A 57 -9.77 2.25 -2.83
CA HIS A 57 -10.88 1.34 -2.53
C HIS A 57 -11.01 1.13 -1.02
N ILE A 58 -9.90 0.83 -0.34
CA ILE A 58 -9.87 0.65 1.12
C ILE A 58 -10.40 1.90 1.83
N ASP A 59 -9.90 3.08 1.45
CA ASP A 59 -10.31 4.36 2.03
C ASP A 59 -11.82 4.61 1.87
N ARG A 60 -12.37 4.38 0.67
CA ARG A 60 -13.81 4.50 0.41
C ARG A 60 -14.64 3.56 1.29
N GLN A 61 -14.20 2.32 1.48
CA GLN A 61 -14.94 1.36 2.33
C GLN A 61 -14.89 1.77 3.79
N ARG A 62 -13.73 2.18 4.29
CA ARG A 62 -13.54 2.66 5.67
C ARG A 62 -14.39 3.89 5.94
N SER A 63 -14.39 4.85 5.02
CA SER A 63 -15.20 6.07 5.11
C SER A 63 -16.70 5.76 5.19
N LYS A 64 -17.22 4.87 4.33
CA LYS A 64 -18.62 4.43 4.38
C LYS A 64 -18.97 3.73 5.70
N ALA A 65 -18.08 2.87 6.19
CA ALA A 65 -18.27 2.18 7.47
C ALA A 65 -18.26 3.15 8.66
N LEU A 66 -17.43 4.19 8.61
CA LEU A 66 -17.40 5.24 9.62
C LEU A 66 -18.69 6.07 9.59
N GLU A 67 -19.13 6.51 8.40
CA GLU A 67 -20.37 7.28 8.23
C GLU A 67 -21.59 6.52 8.77
N LYS A 68 -21.69 5.21 8.47
CA LYS A 68 -22.77 4.35 8.98
C LYS A 68 -22.77 4.31 10.51
N ARG A 69 -21.61 4.09 11.14
CA ARG A 69 -21.48 4.04 12.60
C ARG A 69 -21.85 5.37 13.26
N LEU A 70 -21.47 6.49 12.66
CA LEU A 70 -21.83 7.82 13.16
C LEU A 70 -23.33 8.05 13.12
N LYS A 71 -24.02 7.61 12.06
CA LYS A 71 -25.48 7.69 11.95
C LYS A 71 -26.19 6.83 12.99
N GLU A 72 -25.70 5.63 13.24
CA GLU A 72 -26.27 4.71 14.24
C GLU A 72 -26.12 5.25 15.67
N GLN A 73 -25.05 6.00 15.98
CA GLN A 73 -24.85 6.60 17.31
C GLN A 73 -25.74 7.83 17.59
N GLN A 74 -26.37 8.39 16.55
CA GLN A 74 -27.24 9.58 16.65
C GLN A 74 -28.74 9.22 16.73
N GLN A 75 -29.08 7.93 16.71
CA GLN A 75 -30.44 7.39 16.84
C GLN A 75 -30.64 6.76 18.21
#